data_AF-A0A940QY64-F1
#
_entry.id   AF-A0A940QY64-F1
#
_cell.length_a   1.000
_cell.length_b   1.000
_cell.length_c   1.000
_cell.angle_alpha   90.00
_cell.angle_beta   90.00
_cell.angle_gamma   90.00
#
_symmetry.space_group_name_H-M   'P 1'
#
loop_
_entity.id
_entity.type
_entity.pdbx_description
1 polymer ?
#
loop_
_entity_poly.entity_id
_entity_poly.type
_entity_poly.pdbx_seq_one_letter_code
_entity_poly.pdbx_strand_id
1 'polypeptide(L)'
;MESVFNLQTLFPLSLVLLQTVFVGLLAYLILDWWKMIKRPLEGMEYGPVIICAGFIFSCLLISGSSIDAIYESFRNYASQGKGWAPLMWTKFFQFMLVICTAQLLFAGMLWMVLRATLKRKTEERVVSEHLVTGIFVLAFMLGLAFILKAFAGNMIGDLVPRFKTFNGY
;
A
#
# COMPACT_ATOMS: atom_id res chain seq x y z
N MET A 1 -16.42 -23.50 -21.80
CA MET A 1 -16.21 -22.18 -21.17
C MET A 1 -15.74 -22.47 -19.76
N GLU A 2 -14.44 -22.32 -19.48
CA GLU A 2 -13.95 -22.45 -18.11
C GLU A 2 -14.59 -21.34 -17.27
N SER A 3 -15.21 -21.71 -16.15
CA SER A 3 -15.85 -20.76 -15.26
C SER A 3 -14.84 -19.70 -14.82
N VAL A 4 -15.15 -18.43 -15.05
CA VAL A 4 -14.40 -17.27 -14.52
C VAL A 4 -14.34 -17.33 -12.97
N PHE A 5 -15.26 -18.07 -12.35
CA PHE A 5 -15.29 -18.37 -10.91
C PHE A 5 -14.56 -19.68 -10.60
N ASN A 6 -13.32 -19.84 -11.07
CA ASN A 6 -12.48 -20.93 -10.61
C ASN A 6 -11.90 -20.57 -9.22
N LEU A 7 -11.85 -21.53 -8.30
CA LEU A 7 -11.30 -21.36 -6.94
C LEU A 7 -9.86 -20.80 -6.99
N GLN A 8 -9.15 -21.10 -8.07
CA GLN A 8 -7.80 -20.64 -8.35
C GLN A 8 -7.67 -19.14 -8.58
N THR A 9 -8.74 -18.47 -9.01
CA THR A 9 -8.76 -17.00 -9.21
C THR A 9 -9.39 -16.30 -8.00
N LEU A 10 -10.41 -16.90 -7.40
CA LEU A 10 -11.14 -16.31 -6.27
C LEU A 10 -10.30 -16.22 -4.99
N PHE A 11 -9.46 -17.21 -4.72
CA PHE A 11 -8.63 -17.23 -3.51
C PHE A 11 -7.55 -16.12 -3.48
N PRO A 12 -6.66 -15.98 -4.49
CA PRO A 12 -5.70 -14.87 -4.49
C PRO A 12 -6.39 -13.50 -4.55
N LEU A 13 -7.52 -13.39 -5.26
CA LEU A 13 -8.32 -12.16 -5.29
C LEU A 13 -8.84 -11.77 -3.90
N SER A 14 -9.36 -12.73 -3.12
CA SER A 14 -9.86 -12.45 -1.78
C SER A 14 -8.74 -12.02 -0.82
N LEU A 15 -7.53 -12.59 -0.97
CA LEU A 15 -6.36 -12.16 -0.20
C LEU A 15 -5.92 -10.73 -0.56
N VAL A 16 -5.92 -10.38 -1.85
CA VAL A 16 -5.63 -9.01 -2.29
C VAL A 16 -6.67 -8.04 -1.76
N LEU A 17 -7.96 -8.37 -1.85
CA LEU A 17 -9.03 -7.54 -1.29
C LEU A 17 -8.89 -7.35 0.23
N LEU A 18 -8.61 -8.43 0.96
CA LEU A 18 -8.36 -8.39 2.41
C LEU A 18 -7.20 -7.46 2.74
N GLN A 19 -6.08 -7.58 2.02
CA GLN A 19 -4.92 -6.70 2.16
C GLN A 19 -5.28 -5.24 1.87
N THR A 20 -5.99 -4.97 0.77
CA THR A 20 -6.40 -3.61 0.39
C THR A 20 -7.28 -2.96 1.45
N VAL A 21 -8.27 -3.70 1.97
CA VAL A 21 -9.14 -3.22 3.06
C VAL A 21 -8.33 -2.95 4.33
N PHE A 22 -7.45 -3.88 4.71
CA PHE A 22 -6.60 -3.72 5.89
C PHE A 22 -5.70 -2.48 5.77
N VAL A 23 -5.04 -2.31 4.63
CA VAL A 23 -4.18 -1.15 4.34
C VAL A 23 -4.99 0.15 4.35
N GLY A 24 -6.18 0.16 3.74
CA GLY A 24 -7.05 1.33 3.73
C GLY A 24 -7.46 1.75 5.14
N LEU A 25 -7.83 0.79 5.99
CA LEU A 25 -8.14 1.03 7.41
C LEU A 25 -6.92 1.54 8.17
N LEU A 26 -5.75 0.95 7.96
CA LEU A 26 -4.51 1.39 8.61
C LEU A 26 -4.12 2.82 8.20
N ALA A 27 -4.22 3.16 6.92
CA ALA A 27 -4.00 4.50 6.42
C ALA A 27 -4.99 5.51 7.03
N TYR A 28 -6.27 5.14 7.10
CA TYR A 28 -7.29 5.94 7.76
C TYR A 28 -6.95 6.20 9.23
N LEU A 29 -6.57 5.17 9.99
CA LEU A 29 -6.20 5.29 11.40
C LEU A 29 -4.97 6.18 11.61
N ILE A 30 -3.97 6.12 10.73
CA ILE A 30 -2.80 7.01 10.78
C ILE A 30 -3.23 8.46 10.58
N LEU A 31 -4.07 8.74 9.58
CA LEU A 31 -4.55 10.09 9.30
C LEU A 31 -5.42 10.65 10.44
N ASP A 32 -6.25 9.80 11.06
CA ASP A 32 -7.05 10.13 12.23
C ASP A 32 -6.15 10.43 13.44
N TRP A 33 -5.12 9.60 13.67
CA TRP A 33 -4.15 9.79 14.74
C TRP A 33 -3.35 11.10 14.59
N TRP A 34 -3.01 11.46 13.34
CA TRP A 34 -2.37 12.74 13.01
C TRP A 34 -3.33 13.93 13.06
N LYS A 35 -4.62 13.71 13.34
CA LYS A 35 -5.69 14.73 13.35
C LYS A 35 -5.80 15.50 12.03
N MET A 36 -5.41 14.88 10.91
CA MET A 36 -5.51 15.49 9.59
C MET A 36 -6.94 15.42 9.05
N ILE A 37 -7.70 14.40 9.46
CA ILE A 37 -9.13 14.27 9.15
C ILE A 37 -9.93 14.96 10.26
N LYS A 38 -10.61 16.06 9.93
CA LYS A 38 -11.60 16.68 10.81
C LYS A 38 -12.99 16.15 10.45
N ARG A 39 -13.74 15.67 11.45
CA ARG A 39 -15.15 15.31 11.31
C ARG A 39 -16.00 16.49 11.80
N PRO A 40 -17.04 16.95 11.08
CA PRO A 40 -17.53 16.48 9.78
C PRO A 40 -16.67 16.96 8.59
N LEU A 41 -16.61 16.15 7.53
CA LEU A 41 -15.83 16.42 6.31
C LEU A 41 -16.34 17.63 5.51
N GLU A 42 -17.60 18.02 5.71
CA GLU A 42 -18.32 19.07 4.94
C GLU A 42 -17.80 20.50 5.14
N GLY A 43 -16.74 20.71 5.91
CA GLY A 43 -16.12 22.03 6.13
C GLY A 43 -14.61 22.07 6.01
N MET A 44 -13.97 21.02 5.47
CA MET A 44 -12.51 21.01 5.30
C MET A 44 -12.08 21.82 4.06
N GLU A 45 -11.02 22.62 4.22
CA GLU A 45 -10.35 23.27 3.09
C GLU A 45 -9.81 22.20 2.11
N TYR A 46 -9.86 22.49 0.80
CA TYR A 46 -9.49 21.54 -0.25
C TYR A 46 -8.03 21.02 -0.14
N GLY A 47 -7.11 21.82 0.39
CA GLY A 47 -5.69 21.45 0.51
C GLY A 47 -5.45 20.20 1.39
N PRO A 48 -5.86 20.22 2.67
CA PRO A 48 -5.79 19.05 3.54
C PRO A 48 -6.48 17.80 2.98
N VAL A 49 -7.61 17.96 2.29
CA VAL A 49 -8.34 16.83 1.66
C VAL A 49 -7.50 16.18 0.56
N ILE A 50 -6.87 16.97 -0.31
CA ILE A 50 -5.98 16.47 -1.37
C ILE A 50 -4.79 15.70 -0.78
N ILE A 51 -4.21 16.20 0.33
CA ILE A 51 -3.09 15.52 1.00
C ILE A 51 -3.54 14.19 1.61
N CYS A 52 -4.71 14.16 2.26
CA CYS A 52 -5.27 12.92 2.82
C CYS A 52 -5.58 11.88 1.73
N ALA A 53 -6.20 12.32 0.62
CA ALA A 53 -6.49 11.46 -0.52
C ALA A 53 -5.19 10.94 -1.16
N GLY A 54 -4.19 11.80 -1.32
CA GLY A 54 -2.86 11.44 -1.80
C GLY A 54 -2.17 10.42 -0.90
N PHE A 55 -2.29 10.56 0.42
CA PHE A 55 -1.73 9.61 1.38
C PHE A 55 -2.35 8.23 1.24
N ILE A 56 -3.69 8.16 1.25
CA ILE A 56 -4.42 6.89 1.10
C ILE A 56 -4.07 6.25 -0.25
N PHE A 57 -4.07 7.04 -1.32
CA PHE A 57 -3.72 6.55 -2.65
C PHE A 57 -2.28 6.01 -2.71
N SER A 58 -1.32 6.70 -2.09
CA SER A 58 0.06 6.22 -1.97
C SER A 58 0.17 4.91 -1.19
N CYS A 59 -0.54 4.78 -0.07
CA CYS A 59 -0.57 3.53 0.71
C CYS A 59 -1.15 2.36 -0.10
N LEU A 60 -2.22 2.62 -0.85
CA LEU A 60 -2.82 1.64 -1.77
C LEU A 60 -1.85 1.27 -2.90
N LEU A 61 -1.15 2.25 -3.48
CA LEU A 61 -0.15 2.04 -4.53
C LEU A 61 1.01 1.16 -4.04
N ILE A 62 1.51 1.39 -2.84
CA ILE A 62 2.54 0.55 -2.20
C ILE A 62 2.00 -0.87 -1.98
N SER A 63 0.75 -1.01 -1.52
CA SER A 63 0.14 -2.32 -1.29
C SER A 63 0.01 -3.14 -2.58
N GLY A 64 -0.15 -2.48 -3.74
CA GLY A 64 -0.18 -3.17 -5.03
C GLY A 64 1.09 -3.94 -5.40
N SER A 65 2.19 -3.78 -4.65
CA SER A 65 3.45 -4.51 -4.88
C SER A 65 3.36 -6.03 -4.66
N SER A 66 2.39 -6.52 -3.87
CA SER A 66 2.26 -7.97 -3.59
C SER A 66 1.34 -8.72 -4.56
N ILE A 67 0.63 -8.04 -5.47
CA ILE A 67 -0.41 -8.67 -6.29
C ILE A 67 0.19 -9.82 -7.11
N ASP A 68 1.19 -9.55 -7.94
CA ASP A 68 1.81 -10.56 -8.80
C ASP A 68 2.41 -11.71 -7.98
N ALA A 69 3.05 -11.38 -6.84
CA ALA A 69 3.65 -12.35 -5.94
C ALA A 69 2.62 -13.27 -5.26
N ILE A 70 1.43 -12.77 -4.93
CA ILE A 70 0.34 -13.57 -4.37
C ILE A 70 -0.16 -14.57 -5.42
N TYR A 71 -0.37 -14.12 -6.66
CA TYR A 71 -0.79 -15.00 -7.76
C TYR A 71 0.28 -16.06 -8.08
N GLU A 72 1.54 -15.66 -8.15
CA GLU A 72 2.65 -16.57 -8.45
C GLU A 72 2.87 -17.60 -7.33
N SER A 73 2.86 -17.15 -6.06
CA SER A 73 2.97 -18.04 -4.91
C SER A 73 1.82 -19.05 -4.86
N PHE A 74 0.60 -18.60 -5.13
CA PHE A 74 -0.57 -19.48 -5.17
C PHE A 74 -0.43 -20.54 -6.26
N ARG A 75 -0.04 -20.15 -7.49
CA ARG A 75 0.18 -21.09 -8.61
C ARG A 75 1.24 -22.14 -8.25
N ASN A 76 2.34 -21.69 -7.65
CA ASN A 76 3.45 -22.53 -7.25
C ASN A 76 3.04 -23.55 -6.17
N TYR A 77 2.31 -23.15 -5.13
CA TYR A 77 1.84 -24.09 -4.12
C TYR A 77 0.69 -24.99 -4.61
N ALA A 78 -0.22 -24.47 -5.43
CA ALA A 78 -1.30 -25.27 -6.00
C ALA A 78 -0.77 -26.43 -6.87
N SER A 79 0.34 -26.20 -7.59
CA SER A 79 1.01 -27.25 -8.37
C SER A 79 1.67 -28.37 -7.53
N GLN A 80 1.92 -28.14 -6.23
CA GLN A 80 2.53 -29.13 -5.34
C GLN A 80 1.54 -30.10 -4.68
N GLY A 81 0.23 -29.88 -4.82
CA GLY A 81 -0.80 -30.77 -4.26
C GLY A 81 -1.22 -30.42 -2.82
N LYS A 82 -1.66 -31.44 -2.06
CA LYS A 82 -2.38 -31.26 -0.77
C LYS A 82 -1.51 -30.52 0.26
N GLY A 83 -2.08 -29.49 0.90
CA GLY A 83 -1.40 -28.71 1.95
C GLY A 83 -0.96 -27.30 1.54
N TRP A 84 -1.38 -26.80 0.38
CA TRP A 84 -1.01 -25.46 -0.12
C TRP A 84 -1.55 -24.29 0.73
N ALA A 85 -2.71 -24.44 1.37
CA ALA A 85 -3.38 -23.36 2.10
C ALA A 85 -2.57 -22.79 3.29
N PRO A 86 -2.03 -23.60 4.23
CA PRO A 86 -1.21 -23.07 5.33
C PRO A 86 0.07 -22.40 4.83
N LEU A 87 0.73 -22.96 3.80
CA LEU A 87 1.93 -22.37 3.20
C LEU A 87 1.63 -21.00 2.57
N MET A 88 0.51 -20.90 1.85
CA MET A 88 0.06 -19.66 1.25
C MET A 88 -0.28 -18.60 2.31
N TRP A 89 -0.90 -18.99 3.42
CA TRP A 89 -1.14 -18.09 4.55
C TRP A 89 0.14 -17.54 5.16
N THR A 90 1.14 -18.40 5.40
CA THR A 90 2.45 -17.96 5.90
C THR A 90 3.09 -16.95 4.95
N LYS A 91 3.05 -17.20 3.63
CA LYS A 91 3.58 -16.25 2.63
C LYS A 91 2.80 -14.95 2.57
N PHE A 92 1.48 -15.01 2.65
CA PHE A 92 0.63 -13.82 2.72
C PHE A 92 1.02 -12.93 3.92
N PHE A 93 1.23 -13.50 5.10
CA PHE A 93 1.69 -12.73 6.27
C PHE A 93 3.09 -12.14 6.10
N GLN A 94 4.01 -12.85 5.43
CA GLN A 94 5.33 -12.29 5.08
C GLN A 94 5.19 -11.07 4.16
N PHE A 95 4.35 -11.17 3.13
CA PHE A 95 4.09 -10.05 2.21
C PHE A 95 3.43 -8.87 2.92
N MET A 96 2.44 -9.14 3.78
CA MET A 96 1.79 -8.14 4.62
C MET A 96 2.79 -7.42 5.52
N LEU A 97 3.74 -8.14 6.13
CA LEU A 97 4.74 -7.54 7.00
C LEU A 97 5.68 -6.60 6.23
N VAL A 98 6.10 -6.98 5.02
CA VAL A 98 6.90 -6.10 4.14
C VAL A 98 6.10 -4.86 3.76
N ILE A 99 4.83 -5.01 3.38
CA ILE A 99 3.95 -3.87 3.03
C ILE A 99 3.75 -2.94 4.23
N CYS A 100 3.43 -3.47 5.40
CA CYS A 100 3.28 -2.68 6.63
C CYS A 100 4.57 -1.91 6.95
N THR A 101 5.73 -2.54 6.79
CA THR A 101 7.02 -1.90 7.02
C THR A 101 7.27 -0.75 6.03
N ALA A 102 7.01 -0.98 4.74
CA ALA A 102 7.12 0.06 3.71
C ALA A 102 6.13 1.23 3.97
N GLN A 103 4.93 0.94 4.45
CA GLN A 103 3.93 1.96 4.80
C GLN A 103 4.32 2.77 6.04
N LEU A 104 4.87 2.12 7.07
CA LEU A 104 5.38 2.82 8.25
C LEU A 104 6.56 3.72 7.89
N LEU A 105 7.46 3.26 7.02
CA LEU A 105 8.55 4.08 6.48
C LEU A 105 8.00 5.27 5.69
N PHE A 106 7.03 5.05 4.80
CA PHE A 106 6.36 6.10 4.05
C PHE A 106 5.73 7.15 4.98
N ALA A 107 4.95 6.70 5.95
CA ALA A 107 4.30 7.58 6.93
C ALA A 107 5.34 8.35 7.76
N GLY A 108 6.42 7.70 8.21
CA GLY A 108 7.51 8.34 8.93
C GLY A 108 8.22 9.42 8.11
N MET A 109 8.55 9.13 6.84
CA MET A 109 9.16 10.10 5.93
C MET A 109 8.25 11.29 5.67
N LEU A 110 6.97 11.03 5.42
CA LEU A 110 5.98 12.07 5.20
C LEU A 110 5.77 12.94 6.44
N TRP A 111 5.71 12.32 7.62
CA TRP A 111 5.59 13.05 8.88
C TRP A 111 6.76 14.02 9.09
N MET A 112 7.99 13.59 8.79
CA MET A 112 9.17 14.46 8.85
C MET A 112 9.05 15.64 7.87
N VAL A 113 8.61 15.38 6.64
CA VAL A 113 8.43 16.42 5.61
C VAL A 113 7.36 17.42 6.03
N LEU A 114 6.18 16.94 6.45
CA LEU A 114 5.09 17.78 6.93
C LEU A 114 5.53 18.63 8.12
N ARG A 115 6.27 18.06 9.08
CA ARG A 115 6.78 18.82 10.23
C ARG A 115 7.79 19.89 9.82
N ALA A 116 8.66 19.61 8.85
CA ALA A 116 9.63 20.56 8.35
C ALA A 116 8.99 21.71 7.55
N THR A 117 7.98 21.41 6.72
CA THR A 117 7.29 22.41 5.91
C THR A 117 6.28 23.23 6.70
N LEU A 118 5.53 22.61 7.63
CA LEU A 118 4.48 23.29 8.40
C LEU A 118 5.04 24.14 9.55
N LYS A 119 6.15 23.76 10.20
CA LYS A 119 6.77 24.60 11.25
C LYS A 119 7.24 25.96 10.72
N ARG A 120 7.45 26.10 9.41
CA ARG A 120 7.97 27.31 8.77
C ARG A 120 6.89 28.29 8.30
N LYS A 121 5.62 27.86 8.21
CA LYS A 121 4.51 28.62 7.61
C LYS A 121 3.48 29.16 8.62
N THR A 122 3.83 29.27 9.90
CA THR A 122 2.96 29.88 10.91
C THR A 122 2.85 31.40 10.76
N GLU A 123 3.63 32.02 9.86
CA GLU A 123 3.54 33.45 9.56
C GLU A 123 3.03 33.65 8.13
N GLU A 124 1.87 34.31 8.06
CA GLU A 124 1.21 34.93 6.89
C GLU A 124 0.33 34.07 5.94
N ARG A 125 -0.94 34.50 5.92
CA ARG A 125 -2.11 34.02 5.17
C ARG A 125 -2.01 34.37 3.68
N VAL A 126 -2.17 33.40 2.77
CA VAL A 126 -2.93 33.55 1.50
C VAL A 126 -3.44 32.18 1.03
N VAL A 127 -4.75 32.05 0.82
CA VAL A 127 -5.47 30.80 0.43
C VAL A 127 -4.96 30.19 -0.89
N SER A 128 -4.41 31.00 -1.82
CA SER A 128 -3.89 30.52 -3.11
C SER A 128 -2.54 29.80 -3.04
N GLU A 129 -1.71 30.05 -2.01
CA GLU A 129 -0.42 29.35 -1.85
C GLU A 129 -0.58 27.90 -1.36
N HIS A 130 -1.73 27.59 -0.74
CA HIS A 130 -2.01 26.26 -0.22
C HIS A 130 -2.21 25.22 -1.34
N LEU A 131 -2.71 25.63 -2.51
CA LEU A 131 -2.92 24.72 -3.64
C LEU A 131 -1.59 24.29 -4.26
N VAL A 132 -0.70 25.25 -4.56
CA VAL A 132 0.62 24.96 -5.15
C VAL A 132 1.48 24.13 -4.19
N THR A 133 1.46 24.49 -2.89
CA THR A 133 2.17 23.72 -1.86
C THR A 133 1.58 22.31 -1.73
N GLY A 134 0.24 22.17 -1.78
CA GLY A 134 -0.44 20.87 -1.73
C GLY A 134 -0.13 19.98 -2.93
N ILE A 135 -0.08 20.54 -4.14
CA ILE A 135 0.29 19.81 -5.36
C ILE A 135 1.76 19.36 -5.30
N PHE A 136 2.66 20.21 -4.83
CA PHE A 136 4.07 19.85 -4.68
C PHE A 136 4.26 18.72 -3.65
N VAL A 137 3.58 18.81 -2.50
CA VAL A 137 3.59 17.75 -1.49
C VAL A 137 2.99 16.46 -2.04
N LEU A 138 1.90 16.53 -2.81
CA LEU A 138 1.30 15.37 -3.46
C LEU A 138 2.27 14.71 -4.46
N ALA A 139 2.92 15.48 -5.32
CA ALA A 139 3.89 14.96 -6.28
C ALA A 139 5.07 14.27 -5.57
N PHE A 140 5.55 14.87 -4.48
CA PHE A 140 6.60 14.28 -3.64
C PHE A 140 6.13 12.99 -2.96
N MET A 141 4.90 12.97 -2.40
CA MET A 141 4.30 11.77 -1.81
C MET A 141 4.18 10.63 -2.81
N LEU A 142 3.74 10.92 -4.04
CA LEU A 142 3.64 9.93 -5.10
C LEU A 142 5.03 9.43 -5.51
N GLY A 143 6.00 10.31 -5.67
CA GLY A 143 7.39 9.94 -5.97
C GLY A 143 7.98 8.97 -4.93
N LEU A 144 7.84 9.29 -3.64
CA LEU A 144 8.24 8.40 -2.55
C LEU A 144 7.48 7.07 -2.57
N ALA A 145 6.18 7.10 -2.83
CA ALA A 145 5.35 5.90 -2.89
C ALA A 145 5.79 4.97 -4.03
N PHE A 146 6.16 5.50 -5.19
CA PHE A 146 6.71 4.70 -6.30
C PHE A 146 8.05 4.05 -5.93
N ILE A 147 8.95 4.78 -5.28
CA ILE A 147 10.25 4.24 -4.83
C ILE A 147 10.02 3.12 -3.82
N LEU A 148 9.16 3.34 -2.83
CA LEU A 148 8.84 2.33 -1.81
C LEU A 148 8.07 1.15 -2.38
N LYS A 149 7.20 1.35 -3.38
CA LYS A 149 6.55 0.27 -4.11
C LYS A 149 7.57 -0.61 -4.83
N ALA A 150 8.54 -0.01 -5.53
CA ALA A 150 9.60 -0.76 -6.21
C ALA A 150 10.47 -1.53 -5.21
N PHE A 151 10.84 -0.91 -4.09
CA PHE A 151 11.61 -1.55 -3.03
C PHE A 151 10.85 -2.72 -2.39
N ALA A 152 9.58 -2.50 -2.01
CA ALA A 152 8.72 -3.55 -1.47
C ALA A 152 8.50 -4.69 -2.48
N GLY A 153 8.29 -4.35 -3.75
CA GLY A 153 8.16 -5.33 -4.84
C GLY A 153 9.38 -6.22 -4.99
N ASN A 154 10.60 -5.65 -4.92
CA ASN A 154 11.84 -6.44 -4.96
C ASN A 154 11.96 -7.38 -3.76
N MET A 155 11.73 -6.87 -2.54
CA MET A 155 11.77 -7.69 -1.33
C MET A 155 10.74 -8.81 -1.35
N ILE A 156 9.52 -8.52 -1.82
CA ILE A 156 8.46 -9.52 -1.96
C ILE A 156 8.83 -10.54 -3.03
N GLY A 157 9.40 -10.11 -4.16
CA GLY A 157 9.87 -10.99 -5.23
C GLY A 157 10.94 -11.99 -4.77
N ASP A 158 11.81 -11.60 -3.83
CA ASP A 158 12.79 -12.50 -3.22
C ASP A 158 12.15 -13.52 -2.26
N LEU A 159 10.96 -13.21 -1.73
CA LEU A 159 10.19 -14.09 -0.85
C LEU A 159 9.26 -15.05 -1.62
N VAL A 160 9.02 -14.81 -2.92
CA VAL A 160 8.22 -15.70 -3.77
C VAL A 160 8.93 -17.06 -3.89
N PRO A 161 8.23 -18.17 -3.62
CA PRO A 161 8.83 -19.48 -3.74
C PRO A 161 9.14 -19.80 -5.20
N ARG A 162 10.42 -19.91 -5.55
CA ARG A 162 10.86 -20.38 -6.87
C ARG A 162 11.07 -21.89 -6.83
N PHE A 163 10.02 -22.66 -7.08
CA PHE A 163 10.19 -24.08 -7.31
C PHE A 163 10.70 -24.25 -8.75
N LYS A 164 11.97 -24.63 -8.89
CA LYS A 164 12.44 -25.18 -10.17
C LYS A 164 11.52 -26.35 -10.49
N THR A 165 10.84 -26.32 -11.63
CA THR A 165 10.25 -27.53 -12.22
C THR A 165 11.38 -28.55 -12.38
N PHE A 166 11.50 -29.48 -11.42
CA PHE A 166 12.23 -30.72 -11.57
C PHE A 166 11.42 -31.62 -12.51
N ASN A 167 11.26 -31.19 -13.77
CA ASN A 167 10.84 -32.05 -14.88
C ASN A 167 12.04 -32.18 -15.82
N GLY A 168 13.07 -32.83 -15.30
CA GLY A 168 14.29 -33.15 -15.99
C GLY A 168 14.89 -34.45 -15.47
N TYR A 169 14.04 -35.46 -15.22
CA TYR A 169 14.35 -36.89 -15.25
C TYR A 169 13.05 -37.65 -15.55
#